data_AF-A0A4W5KPY2-F1
#
_entry.id   AF-A0A4W5KPY2-F1
#
_cell.length_a   1.000
_cell.length_b   1.000
_cell.length_c   1.000
_cell.angle_alpha   90.00
_cell.angle_beta   90.00
_cell.angle_gamma   90.00
#
_symmetry.space_group_name_H-M   'P 1'
#
loop_
_entity.id
_entity.type
_entity.pdbx_description
1 polymer ?
#
loop_
_entity_poly.entity_id
_entity_poly.type
_entity_poly.pdbx_seq_one_letter_code
_entity_poly.pdbx_strand_id
1 'polypeptide(L)' 'MTLELAGQITIACEKTGYSAQLEFKLKPFLGNNDSVNQVSGKIKLGKEVLATLEGHWVSSLCIQQKEN' A
#
# COMPACT_ATOMS: atom_id res chain seq x y z
N MET A 1 -2.91 -24.35 3.78
CA MET A 1 -2.53 -23.54 2.61
C MET A 1 -2.68 -22.08 2.99
N THR A 2 -1.72 -21.22 2.65
CA THR A 2 -1.79 -19.77 2.94
C THR A 2 -1.75 -19.03 1.60
N LEU A 3 -2.65 -18.06 1.41
CA LEU A 3 -2.64 -17.17 0.24
C LEU A 3 -1.74 -15.98 0.54
N GLU A 4 -0.76 -15.71 -0.32
CA GLU A 4 0.04 -14.50 -0.30
C GLU A 4 -0.17 -13.71 -1.59
N LEU A 5 -0.29 -12.39 -1.45
CA LEU A 5 -0.37 -11.45 -2.56
C LEU A 5 0.97 -10.76 -2.75
N ALA A 6 1.34 -10.50 -4.00
CA ALA A 6 2.61 -9.90 -4.36
C ALA A 6 2.47 -8.91 -5.50
N GLY A 7 3.30 -7.87 -5.48
CA GLY A 7 3.48 -6.95 -6.58
C GLY A 7 2.68 -5.65 -6.44
N GLN A 8 2.82 -4.82 -7.46
CA GLN A 8 2.27 -3.49 -7.49
C GLN A 8 0.94 -3.43 -8.21
N ILE A 9 -0.01 -2.70 -7.63
CA ILE A 9 -1.24 -2.30 -8.31
C ILE A 9 -1.40 -0.78 -8.30
N THR A 10 -2.10 -0.27 -9.30
CA THR A 10 -2.52 1.13 -9.38
C THR A 10 -4.03 1.19 -9.50
N ILE A 11 -4.65 1.98 -8.63
CA ILE A 11 -6.06 2.35 -8.72
C ILE A 11 -6.09 3.81 -9.17
N ALA A 12 -6.74 4.10 -10.30
CA ALA A 12 -6.81 5.44 -10.87
C ALA A 12 -8.27 5.90 -10.98
N CYS A 13 -8.52 7.18 -10.65
CA CYS A 13 -9.79 7.85 -10.87
C CYS A 13 -9.60 8.95 -11.93
N GLU A 14 -9.96 8.66 -13.18
CA GLU A 14 -9.76 9.59 -14.30
C GLU A 14 -10.56 10.89 -14.13
N LYS A 15 -11.75 10.82 -13.53
CA LYS A 15 -12.62 11.98 -13.32
C LYS A 15 -11.98 13.04 -12.40
N THR A 16 -11.23 12.61 -11.40
CA THR A 16 -10.69 13.51 -10.35
C THR A 16 -9.17 13.63 -10.40
N GLY A 17 -8.48 12.78 -11.16
CA GLY A 17 -7.01 12.74 -11.22
C GLY A 17 -6.34 12.11 -10.01
N TYR A 18 -7.12 11.54 -9.07
CA TYR A 18 -6.58 10.81 -7.92
C TYR A 18 -6.06 9.45 -8.35
N SER A 19 -4.99 9.00 -7.71
CA SER A 19 -4.51 7.61 -7.84
C SER A 19 -3.98 7.07 -6.53
N ALA A 20 -4.07 5.75 -6.35
CA ALA A 20 -3.42 5.02 -5.28
C ALA A 20 -2.49 3.98 -5.88
N GLN A 21 -1.23 3.98 -5.46
CA GLN A 21 -0.24 2.97 -5.82
C GLN A 21 0.00 2.12 -4.58
N LEU A 22 -0.28 0.82 -4.68
CA LEU A 22 -0.16 -0.13 -3.57
C LEU A 22 0.83 -1.22 -3.95
N GLU A 23 1.69 -1.61 -3.01
CA GLU A 23 2.64 -2.71 -3.13
C GLU A 23 2.26 -3.80 -2.12
N PHE A 24 1.90 -4.98 -2.61
CA PHE A 24 1.73 -6.18 -1.80
C PHE A 24 3.08 -6.88 -1.67
N LYS A 25 3.55 -7.03 -0.43
CA LYS A 25 4.87 -7.56 -0.15
C LYS A 25 4.78 -9.02 0.22
N LEU A 26 5.62 -9.83 -0.42
CA LEU A 26 5.88 -11.20 0.02
C LEU A 26 6.62 -11.19 1.36
N LYS A 27 6.43 -12.26 2.12
CA LYS A 27 7.23 -12.51 3.30
C LYS A 27 8.72 -12.56 2.90
N PRO A 28 9.60 -11.78 3.55
CA PRO A 28 11.03 -11.82 3.29
C PRO A 28 11.64 -13.16 3.74
N PHE A 29 12.65 -13.61 3.01
CA PHE A 29 13.40 -14.84 3.34
C PHE A 29 14.17 -14.73 4.67
N LEU A 30 14.60 -13.53 5.03
CA LEU A 30 15.30 -13.21 6.27
C LEU A 30 14.53 -12.08 6.97
N GLY A 31 14.05 -12.32 8.19
CA GLY A 31 13.33 -11.31 8.96
C GLY A 31 12.17 -11.87 9.78
N ASN A 32 11.46 -10.96 10.44
CA ASN A 32 10.33 -11.27 11.32
C ASN A 32 9.07 -11.68 10.50
N ASN A 33 8.29 -12.62 11.04
CA ASN A 33 6.99 -13.03 10.49
C ASN A 33 5.95 -11.89 10.43
N ASP A 34 6.19 -10.80 11.14
CA ASP A 34 5.36 -9.58 11.14
C ASP A 34 5.36 -8.81 9.81
N SER A 35 5.88 -9.41 8.75
CA SER A 35 5.89 -8.88 7.38
C SER A 35 4.97 -9.67 6.44
N VAL A 36 4.34 -10.74 6.93
CA VAL A 36 3.32 -11.49 6.19
C VAL A 36 2.14 -10.58 5.92
N ASN A 37 1.62 -10.63 4.68
CA ASN A 37 0.48 -9.84 4.24
C ASN A 37 0.69 -8.32 4.32
N GLN A 38 1.94 -7.85 4.31
CA GLN A 38 2.22 -6.43 4.37
C GLN A 38 1.83 -5.73 3.06
N VAL A 39 1.18 -4.57 3.19
CA VAL A 39 0.90 -3.63 2.11
C VAL A 39 1.47 -2.28 2.48
N SER A 40 2.05 -1.61 1.49
CA SER A 40 2.41 -0.18 1.60
C SER A 40 1.99 0.55 0.34
N GLY A 41 1.68 1.82 0.46
CA GLY A 41 1.23 2.58 -0.70
C GLY A 41 1.22 4.09 -0.51
N LYS A 42 0.81 4.76 -1.58
CA LYS A 42 0.72 6.22 -1.65
C LYS A 42 -0.57 6.61 -2.35
N ILE A 43 -1.26 7.62 -1.81
CA ILE A 43 -2.38 8.29 -2.44
C ILE A 43 -1.85 9.58 -3.05
N LYS A 44 -2.19 9.82 -4.32
CA LYS A 44 -1.67 10.92 -5.13
C LYS A 44 -2.78 11.69 -5.83
N LEU A 45 -2.52 12.97 -6.08
CA LEU A 45 -3.25 13.79 -7.05
C LEU A 45 -2.26 14.23 -8.13
N GLY A 46 -2.40 13.68 -9.34
CA GLY A 46 -1.38 13.80 -10.38
C GLY A 46 -0.01 13.26 -9.91
N LYS A 47 0.98 14.14 -9.80
CA LYS A 47 2.35 13.78 -9.35
C LYS A 47 2.55 13.97 -7.83
N GLU A 48 1.65 14.67 -7.15
CA GLU A 48 1.78 14.97 -5.73
C GLU A 48 1.32 13.80 -4.87
N VAL A 49 2.10 13.45 -3.84
CA VAL A 49 1.71 12.49 -2.80
C VAL A 49 0.99 13.24 -1.68
N LEU A 50 -0.26 12.87 -1.43
CA LEU A 50 -1.13 13.48 -0.41
C LEU A 50 -1.12 12.68 0.90
N ALA A 51 -0.96 11.36 0.79
CA ALA A 51 -0.90 10.47 1.95
C ALA A 51 -0.10 9.21 1.63
N THR A 52 0.46 8.61 2.67
CA THR A 52 1.04 7.26 2.65
C THR A 52 0.13 6.31 3.41
N LEU A 53 0.19 5.03 3.06
CA LEU A 53 -0.50 3.98 3.79
C LEU A 53 0.42 2.79 4.02
N GLU A 54 0.27 2.14 5.16
CA GLU A 54 1.04 0.97 5.55
C GLU A 54 0.22 0.06 6.48
N GLY A 55 0.49 -1.24 6.46
CA GLY A 55 -0.13 -2.20 7.36
C GLY A 55 -0.28 -3.57 6.71
N HIS A 56 -1.33 -4.29 7.07
CA HIS A 56 -1.59 -5.65 6.62
C HIS A 56 -2.97 -5.76 5.97
N TRP A 57 -3.04 -6.31 4.75
CA TRP A 57 -4.28 -6.36 3.99
C TRP A 57 -5.37 -7.26 4.59
N VAL A 58 -5.00 -8.15 5.52
CA VAL A 58 -5.93 -9.01 6.27
C VAL A 58 -6.37 -8.44 7.62
N SER A 59 -5.70 -7.41 8.13
CA SER A 59 -5.90 -6.93 9.51
C SER A 59 -6.26 -5.45 9.55
N SER A 60 -5.27 -4.58 9.40
CA SER A 60 -5.46 -3.14 9.51
C SER A 60 -4.44 -2.39 8.67
N LEU A 61 -4.85 -1.21 8.21
CA LEU A 61 -4.03 -0.27 7.45
C LEU A 61 -4.10 1.08 8.17
N CYS A 62 -2.95 1.72 8.31
CA CYS A 62 -2.82 3.10 8.78
C CYS A 62 -2.63 4.01 7.57
N ILE A 63 -3.27 5.18 7.60
CA ILE A 63 -3.09 6.23 6.59
C ILE A 63 -2.48 7.44 7.29
N GLN A 64 -1.34 7.90 6.80
CA GLN A 64 -0.67 9.10 7.26
C GLN A 64 -0.83 10.19 6.21
N GLN A 65 -1.45 11.30 6.58
CA GLN A 65 -1.54 12.46 5.70
C GLN A 65 -0.23 13.24 5.73
N LYS A 66 0.14 13.83 4.60
CA LYS A 66 1.24 14.79 4.55
C LYS A 66 0.84 16.03 5.36
N GLU A 67 1.62 16.39 6.38
CA GLU A 67 1.45 17.67 7.08
C GLU A 67 1.80 18.82 6.11
N ASN A 68 1.00 19.88 6.17
CA ASN A 68 1.15 21.09 5.35
C ASN A 68 2.02 22.12 6.03
#